data_AF-A0A8J8EGA1-F1
#
_entry.id   AF-A0A8J8EGA1-F1
#
_cell.length_a   1.000
_cell.length_b   1.000
_cell.length_c   1.000
_cell.angle_alpha   90.00
_cell.angle_beta   90.00
_cell.angle_gamma   90.00
#
_symmetry.space_group_name_H-M   'P 1'
#
loop_
_entity.id
_entity.type
_entity.pdbx_description
1 polymer ?
#
loop_
_entity_poly.entity_id
_entity_poly.type
_entity_poly.pdbx_seq_one_letter_code
_entity_poly.pdbx_strand_id
1 'polypeptide(L)'
;MGKVKTSVYIDEELWGEFKELAQREKSEVSKLLEEALVNYLITEVLRDVDDSEVPLWFEPLKVGGESTEKLLREMRDGREKRLLGQ
;
A
#
# COMPACT_ATOMS: atom_id res chain seq x y z
N MET A 1 -20.04 -7.33 -9.91
CA MET A 1 -20.72 -7.79 -8.67
C MET A 1 -21.57 -6.66 -8.15
N GLY A 2 -22.76 -6.93 -7.59
CA GLY A 2 -23.73 -5.90 -7.19
C GLY A 2 -23.48 -5.33 -5.79
N LYS A 3 -24.10 -4.18 -5.47
CA LYS A 3 -24.09 -3.60 -4.12
C LYS A 3 -25.12 -4.32 -3.23
N VAL A 4 -24.80 -4.51 -1.95
CA VAL A 4 -25.70 -5.08 -0.95
C VAL A 4 -26.06 -4.00 0.06
N LYS A 5 -27.36 -3.87 0.39
CA LYS A 5 -27.81 -2.99 1.46
C LYS A 5 -27.69 -3.72 2.79
N THR A 6 -26.99 -3.12 3.75
CA THR A 6 -26.83 -3.63 5.11
C THR A 6 -27.13 -2.54 6.13
N SER A 7 -27.26 -2.91 7.40
CA SER A 7 -27.43 -1.99 8.52
C SER A 7 -26.40 -2.32 9.59
N VAL A 8 -25.69 -1.32 10.09
CA VAL A 8 -24.63 -1.45 11.09
C VAL A 8 -24.84 -0.40 12.17
N TYR A 9 -24.48 -0.72 13.41
CA TYR A 9 -24.46 0.23 14.52
C TYR A 9 -23.10 0.92 14.57
N ILE A 10 -23.11 2.24 14.64
CA ILE A 10 -21.92 3.11 14.70
C ILE A 10 -22.19 4.14 15.79
N ASP A 11 -21.13 4.51 16.51
CA ASP A 11 -21.17 5.64 17.44
C ASP A 11 -21.68 6.92 16.75
N GLU A 12 -22.49 7.71 17.47
CA GLU A 12 -23.19 8.86 16.90
C GLU A 12 -22.24 9.98 16.48
N GLU A 13 -21.27 10.32 17.33
CA GLU A 13 -20.29 11.39 17.07
C GLU A 13 -19.38 10.99 15.91
N LEU A 14 -18.87 9.74 15.95
CA LEU A 14 -18.04 9.20 14.87
C LEU A 14 -18.77 9.20 13.52
N TRP A 15 -20.05 8.82 13.50
CA TRP A 15 -20.84 8.85 12.28
C TRP A 15 -21.09 10.28 11.79
N GLY A 16 -21.23 11.24 12.71
CA GLY A 16 -21.27 12.67 12.42
C GLY A 16 -20.03 13.12 11.66
N GLU A 17 -18.85 12.91 12.24
CA GLU A 17 -17.56 13.30 11.64
C GLU A 17 -17.33 12.62 10.28
N PHE A 18 -17.70 11.34 10.15
CA PHE A 18 -17.56 10.61 8.90
C PHE A 18 -18.42 11.19 7.75
N LYS A 19 -19.64 11.65 8.06
CA LYS A 19 -20.49 12.31 7.06
C LYS A 19 -19.92 13.67 6.65
N GLU A 20 -19.36 14.44 7.59
CA GLU A 20 -18.70 15.71 7.28
C GLU A 20 -17.47 15.49 6.38
N LEU A 21 -16.70 14.44 6.64
CA LEU A 21 -15.59 14.02 5.78
C LEU A 21 -16.08 13.71 4.35
N ALA A 22 -17.13 12.91 4.20
CA ALA A 22 -17.71 12.59 2.89
C ALA A 22 -18.17 13.86 2.14
N GLN A 23 -18.79 14.81 2.84
CA GLN A 23 -19.18 16.09 2.26
C GLN A 23 -17.98 16.91 1.79
N ARG A 24 -16.93 17.00 2.62
CA ARG A 24 -15.70 17.72 2.30
C ARG A 24 -15.01 17.15 1.06
N GLU A 25 -15.03 15.83 0.91
CA GLU A 25 -14.46 15.12 -0.23
C GLU A 25 -15.39 15.04 -1.45
N LYS A 26 -16.61 15.59 -1.34
CA LYS A 26 -17.67 15.50 -2.37
C LYS A 26 -17.92 14.03 -2.79
N SER A 27 -17.86 13.12 -1.83
CA SER A 27 -18.07 11.69 -2.01
C SER A 27 -19.38 11.25 -1.37
N GLU A 28 -19.95 10.16 -1.87
CA GLU A 28 -21.10 9.52 -1.22
C GLU A 28 -20.66 8.79 0.04
N VAL A 29 -21.42 8.90 1.12
CA VAL A 29 -21.12 8.26 2.41
C VAL A 29 -20.93 6.74 2.26
N SER A 30 -21.77 6.10 1.44
CA SER A 30 -21.65 4.66 1.15
C SER A 30 -20.38 4.31 0.40
N LYS A 31 -19.94 5.17 -0.53
CA LYS A 31 -18.72 4.98 -1.31
C LYS A 31 -17.50 5.11 -0.41
N LEU A 32 -17.46 6.16 0.42
CA LEU A 32 -16.37 6.37 1.36
C LEU A 32 -16.28 5.23 2.39
N LEU A 33 -17.42 4.74 2.87
CA LEU A 33 -17.47 3.61 3.80
C LEU A 33 -16.93 2.33 3.15
N GLU A 34 -17.27 2.08 1.89
CA GLU A 34 -16.74 0.95 1.14
C GLU A 34 -15.23 1.04 0.92
N GLU A 35 -14.71 2.23 0.59
CA GLU A 35 -13.27 2.47 0.47
C GLU A 35 -12.55 2.23 1.80
N ALA A 36 -13.11 2.70 2.91
CA ALA A 36 -12.58 2.44 4.26
C ALA A 36 -12.55 0.94 4.59
N LEU A 37 -13.61 0.20 4.26
CA LEU A 37 -13.69 -1.25 4.45
C LEU A 37 -12.65 -1.99 3.60
N VAL A 38 -12.48 -1.60 2.33
CA VAL A 38 -11.46 -2.18 1.45
C VAL A 38 -10.07 -1.94 2.00
N ASN A 39 -9.77 -0.70 2.41
CA ASN A 39 -8.47 -0.35 2.97
C ASN A 39 -8.17 -1.12 4.27
N TYR A 40 -9.17 -1.28 5.14
CA TYR A 40 -9.04 -2.07 6.36
C TYR A 40 -8.74 -3.54 6.03
N LEU A 41 -9.53 -4.16 5.14
CA LEU A 41 -9.33 -5.56 4.74
C LEU A 41 -7.96 -5.79 4.10
N ILE A 42 -7.52 -4.89 3.22
CA ILE A 42 -6.18 -4.97 2.62
C ILE A 42 -5.11 -4.88 3.71
N THR A 43 -5.24 -3.95 4.65
CA THR A 43 -4.27 -3.77 5.73
C THR A 43 -4.20 -5.01 6.62
N GLU A 44 -5.34 -5.61 6.96
CA GLU A 44 -5.37 -6.82 7.78
C GLU A 44 -4.82 -8.04 7.01
N VAL A 45 -5.15 -8.20 5.73
CA VAL A 45 -4.58 -9.25 4.88
C VAL A 45 -3.06 -9.09 4.74
N LEU A 46 -2.57 -7.86 4.59
CA LEU A 46 -1.14 -7.57 4.50
C LEU A 46 -0.42 -7.68 5.85
N ARG A 47 -1.12 -7.57 6.99
CA ARG A 47 -0.53 -7.80 8.32
C ARG A 47 -0.16 -9.27 8.56
N ASP A 48 -0.93 -10.19 8.00
CA ASP A 48 -0.66 -11.64 8.07
C ASP A 48 0.36 -12.09 7.02
N VAL A 49 0.73 -11.20 6.10
CA VAL A 49 1.78 -11.43 5.13
C VAL A 49 3.08 -10.96 5.76
N ASP A 50 3.81 -11.90 6.35
CA ASP A 50 5.24 -11.73 6.58
C ASP A 50 5.89 -11.39 5.23
N ASP A 51 6.50 -10.21 5.11
CA ASP A 51 7.22 -9.73 3.92
C ASP A 51 8.31 -10.74 3.46
N SER A 52 8.66 -11.73 4.29
CA SER A 52 9.58 -12.80 3.95
C SER A 52 9.01 -13.92 3.06
N GLU A 53 7.67 -14.06 2.97
CA GLU A 53 7.01 -15.22 2.34
C GLU A 53 6.15 -14.86 1.12
N VAL A 54 6.06 -13.59 0.71
CA VAL A 54 5.34 -13.23 -0.54
C VAL A 54 6.10 -13.81 -1.73
N PRO A 55 5.55 -14.82 -2.43
CA PRO A 55 6.17 -15.29 -3.65
C PRO A 55 6.05 -14.14 -4.65
N LEU A 56 7.19 -13.66 -5.16
CA LEU A 56 7.18 -12.79 -6.31
C LEU A 56 6.57 -13.59 -7.48
N TRP A 57 5.30 -13.30 -7.80
CA TRP A 57 4.57 -13.93 -8.91
C TRP A 57 5.05 -13.46 -10.30
N PHE A 58 6.20 -12.80 -10.35
CA PHE A 58 6.86 -12.44 -11.58
C PHE A 58 8.14 -13.25 -11.70
N GLU A 59 8.30 -13.95 -12.80
CA GLU A 59 9.62 -14.42 -13.23
C GLU A 59 10.42 -13.17 -13.63
N PRO A 60 11.54 -12.87 -12.98
CA PRO A 60 12.37 -11.74 -13.37
C PRO A 60 12.79 -11.91 -14.83
N LEU A 61 12.46 -10.93 -15.67
CA LEU A 61 12.90 -10.93 -17.06
C LEU A 61 14.43 -10.92 -17.08
N LYS A 62 15.03 -11.95 -17.66
CA LYS A 62 16.46 -11.94 -17.98
C LYS A 62 16.69 -10.93 -19.10
N VAL A 63 16.93 -9.67 -18.71
CA VAL A 63 17.41 -8.64 -19.63
C VAL A 63 18.79 -9.05 -20.12
N GLY A 64 18.90 -9.33 -21.42
CA GLY A 64 20.17 -9.64 -22.07
C GLY A 64 21.06 -8.41 -22.11
N GLY A 65 22.05 -8.36 -21.23
CA GLY A 65 22.99 -7.25 -21.10
C GLY A 65 23.97 -7.49 -19.96
N GLU A 66 25.04 -6.71 -19.88
CA GLU A 66 25.95 -6.75 -18.73
C GLU A 66 25.16 -6.51 -17.43
N SER A 67 25.43 -7.35 -16.42
CA SER A 67 24.72 -7.30 -15.14
C SER A 67 24.81 -5.90 -14.51
N THR A 68 23.65 -5.29 -14.27
CA THR A 68 23.53 -4.01 -13.56
C THR A 68 24.09 -4.07 -12.14
N GLU A 69 24.35 -5.28 -11.62
CA GLU A 69 25.03 -5.51 -10.34
C GLU A 69 26.42 -4.86 -10.29
N LYS A 70 27.15 -4.84 -11.41
CA LYS A 70 28.48 -4.21 -11.44
C LYS A 70 28.36 -2.71 -11.24
N LEU A 71 27.44 -2.07 -11.96
CA LEU A 71 27.16 -0.64 -11.85
C LEU A 71 26.67 -0.28 -10.43
N LEU A 72 25.72 -1.07 -9.90
CA LEU A 72 25.20 -0.87 -8.55
C LEU A 72 26.28 -1.03 -7.47
N ARG A 73 27.18 -1.99 -7.63
CA ARG A 73 28.33 -2.20 -6.74
C ARG A 73 29.29 -1.01 -6.78
N GLU A 74 29.66 -0.54 -7.98
CA GLU A 74 30.53 0.63 -8.14
C GLU A 74 29.90 1.89 -7.52
N MET A 75 28.60 2.10 -7.72
CA MET A 75 27.87 3.23 -7.12
C MET A 75 27.82 3.15 -5.59
N ARG A 76 27.62 1.94 -5.04
CA ARG A 76 27.59 1.70 -3.60
C ARG A 76 28.96 1.91 -2.96
N ASP A 77 29.99 1.27 -3.49
CA ASP A 77 31.33 1.32 -2.93
C ASP A 77 31.92 2.74 -3.10
N GLY A 78 31.60 3.44 -4.20
CA GLY A 78 31.94 4.85 -4.39
C GLY A 78 31.19 5.81 -3.47
N ARG A 79 29.96 5.48 -3.05
CA ARG A 79 29.26 6.22 -2.00
C ARG A 79 29.90 5.97 -0.63
N GLU A 80 30.24 4.73 -0.32
CA GLU A 80 30.88 4.34 0.94
C GLU A 80 32.22 5.06 1.14
N LYS A 81 33.09 5.08 0.11
CA LYS A 81 34.35 5.83 0.15
C LYS A 81 34.15 7.32 0.44
N ARG A 82 33.18 7.95 -0.23
CA ARG A 82 32.82 9.37 0.00
C ARG A 82 32.31 9.66 1.41
N LEU A 83 31.59 8.71 2.01
CA LEU A 83 31.08 8.84 3.37
C LEU A 83 32.16 8.57 4.42
N LEU A 84 33.13 7.70 4.12
CA LEU A 84 34.25 7.36 5.00
C LEU A 84 35.46 8.29 4.85
N GLY A 85 35.39 9.31 3.99
CA GLY A 85 36.41 10.35 3.88
C GLY A 85 37.76 9.88 3.34
N GLN A 86 37.78 8.80 2.54
CA GLN A 86 38.96 8.36 1.78
C GLN A 86 38.86 8.76 0.31
#